data_AF-A0A377ZD59-F1
#
_entry.id   AF-A0A377ZD59-F1
#
_cell.length_a   1.000
_cell.length_b   1.000
_cell.length_c   1.000
_cell.angle_alpha   90.00
_cell.angle_beta   90.00
_cell.angle_gamma   90.00
#
_symmetry.space_group_name_H-M   'P 1'
#
loop_
_entity.id
_entity.type
_entity.pdbx_description
1 polymer ?
#
loop_
_entity_poly.entity_id
_entity_poly.type
_entity_poly.pdbx_seq_one_letter_code
_entity_poly.pdbx_strand_id
1 'polypeptide(L)'
;MVQALAAQGGRYVLETVSPEGEREYEEITSIQKLLPWQAGLQPLINEGANPQTKVIAFTVTEGGYYLNTRHRLETSNPDLQADLQGECKTIYGTLARILEKRMADNAGPLTLLNCDNVRHNGERFHDGMVEFLQLTGKQAVIDWMAANTTCPNTMVDRITPRPAADLPARIKAQTGIDDKAPVMGGDLYPVGSGEQLPRCPPESGGGRRGDGGVGHPV
;
A
#
# COMPACT_ATOMS: atom_id res chain seq x y z
N MET A 1 0.66 -9.85 -16.16
CA MET A 1 1.59 -9.52 -15.05
C MET A 1 1.42 -10.48 -13.87
N VAL A 2 0.30 -10.46 -13.13
CA VAL A 2 0.12 -11.32 -11.93
C VAL A 2 0.39 -12.80 -12.19
N GLN A 3 -0.13 -13.35 -13.29
CA GLN A 3 0.14 -14.74 -13.69
C GLN A 3 1.62 -15.02 -13.97
N ALA A 4 2.32 -14.10 -14.62
CA ALA A 4 3.75 -14.21 -14.92
C ALA A 4 4.57 -14.17 -13.62
N LEU A 5 4.27 -13.22 -12.74
CA LEU A 5 4.92 -13.09 -11.44
C LEU A 5 4.67 -14.33 -10.57
N ALA A 6 3.46 -14.89 -10.57
CA ALA A 6 3.14 -16.14 -9.90
C ALA A 6 3.91 -17.34 -10.47
N ALA A 7 4.00 -17.46 -11.81
CA ALA A 7 4.78 -18.50 -12.47
C ALA A 7 6.30 -18.39 -12.18
N GLN A 8 6.76 -17.18 -11.85
CA GLN A 8 8.14 -16.89 -11.46
C GLN A 8 8.38 -16.96 -9.94
N GLY A 9 7.39 -17.39 -9.15
CA GLY A 9 7.51 -17.49 -7.70
C GLY A 9 7.70 -16.13 -7.02
N GLY A 10 7.11 -15.07 -7.57
CA GLY A 10 7.21 -13.70 -7.05
C GLY A 10 8.46 -12.93 -7.44
N ARG A 11 9.37 -13.56 -8.20
CA ARG A 11 10.61 -12.94 -8.64
C ARG A 11 10.43 -12.15 -9.92
N TYR A 12 11.07 -11.00 -10.01
CA TYR A 12 11.17 -10.17 -11.21
C TYR A 12 12.49 -9.40 -11.19
N VAL A 13 12.92 -8.91 -12.34
CA VAL A 13 14.11 -8.08 -12.49
C VAL A 13 13.71 -6.61 -12.58
N LEU A 14 14.37 -5.79 -11.78
CA LEU A 14 14.31 -4.34 -11.82
C LEU A 14 15.48 -3.80 -12.64
N GLU A 15 15.20 -3.10 -13.73
CA GLU A 15 16.17 -2.26 -14.44
C GLU A 15 16.14 -0.83 -13.86
N THR A 16 17.22 -0.41 -13.20
CA THR A 16 17.41 0.98 -12.76
C THR A 16 18.19 1.74 -13.82
N VAL A 17 17.71 2.93 -14.21
CA VAL A 17 18.36 3.79 -15.21
C VAL A 17 18.78 5.12 -14.58
N SER A 18 20.07 5.44 -14.63
CA SER A 18 20.60 6.71 -14.14
C SER A 18 20.27 7.88 -15.09
N PRO A 19 20.40 9.14 -14.66
CA PRO A 19 20.28 10.31 -15.55
C PRO A 19 21.27 10.29 -16.72
N GLU A 20 22.46 9.72 -16.52
CA GLU A 20 23.51 9.56 -17.54
C GLU A 20 23.23 8.38 -18.49
N GLY A 21 22.19 7.59 -18.23
CA GLY A 21 21.77 6.45 -19.03
C GLY A 21 22.43 5.13 -18.64
N GLU A 22 23.14 5.08 -17.51
CA GLU A 22 23.69 3.85 -16.96
C GLU A 22 22.57 2.93 -16.48
N ARG A 23 22.78 1.61 -16.60
CA ARG A 23 21.75 0.60 -16.32
C ARG A 23 22.26 -0.42 -15.33
N GLU A 24 21.48 -0.63 -14.29
CA GLU A 24 21.70 -1.68 -13.30
C GLU A 24 20.52 -2.65 -13.30
N TYR A 25 20.79 -3.93 -13.07
CA TYR A 25 19.80 -4.99 -13.05
C TYR A 25 19.85 -5.72 -11.72
N GLU A 26 18.72 -5.76 -11.01
CA GLU A 26 18.58 -6.45 -9.74
C GLU A 26 17.43 -7.46 -9.80
N GLU A 27 17.67 -8.70 -9.39
CA GLU A 27 16.58 -9.66 -9.18
C GLU A 27 15.92 -9.40 -7.82
N ILE A 28 14.65 -8.99 -7.85
CA ILE A 28 13.84 -8.74 -6.68
C ILE A 28 13.14 -10.02 -6.24
N THR A 29 13.33 -10.39 -4.98
CA THR A 29 12.77 -11.60 -4.37
C THR A 29 11.84 -11.32 -3.18
N SER A 30 11.47 -10.07 -2.93
CA SER A 30 10.72 -9.68 -1.73
C SER A 30 9.24 -10.13 -1.72
N ILE A 31 8.66 -10.44 -2.89
CA ILE A 31 7.29 -10.95 -2.99
C ILE A 31 7.29 -12.46 -2.78
N GLN A 32 6.97 -12.89 -1.56
CA GLN A 32 7.01 -14.31 -1.17
C GLN A 32 5.70 -15.06 -1.43
N LYS A 33 4.58 -14.33 -1.43
CA LYS A 33 3.23 -14.90 -1.56
C LYS A 33 2.38 -14.02 -2.45
N LEU A 34 1.79 -14.61 -3.48
CA LEU A 34 0.80 -13.96 -4.34
C LEU A 34 -0.58 -14.52 -4.03
N LEU A 35 -1.52 -13.63 -3.76
CA LEU A 35 -2.92 -13.95 -3.60
C LEU A 35 -3.68 -13.40 -4.82
N PRO A 36 -4.07 -14.24 -5.79
CA PRO A 36 -4.87 -13.78 -6.91
C PRO A 36 -6.25 -13.31 -6.41
N TRP A 37 -6.87 -12.41 -7.18
CA TRP A 37 -8.24 -12.01 -6.90
C TRP A 37 -9.18 -13.20 -6.95
N GLN A 38 -10.09 -13.27 -5.99
CA GLN A 38 -11.21 -14.20 -5.99
C GLN A 38 -12.44 -13.56 -5.37
N ALA A 39 -13.63 -14.00 -5.78
CA ALA A 39 -14.88 -13.54 -5.18
C ALA A 39 -14.86 -13.67 -3.65
N GLY A 40 -15.29 -12.61 -2.95
CA GLY A 40 -15.31 -12.54 -1.49
C GLY A 40 -13.94 -12.33 -0.82
N LEU A 41 -12.83 -12.34 -1.57
CA LEU A 41 -11.48 -11.99 -1.10
C LEU A 41 -10.99 -12.77 0.15
N GLN A 42 -11.56 -13.95 0.45
CA GLN A 42 -11.30 -14.65 1.72
C GLN A 42 -9.81 -14.91 2.01
N PRO A 43 -8.95 -15.32 1.05
CA PRO A 43 -7.52 -15.48 1.31
C PRO A 43 -6.84 -14.16 1.65
N LEU A 44 -7.22 -13.06 1.00
CA LEU A 44 -6.69 -11.73 1.29
C LEU A 44 -7.14 -11.26 2.69
N ILE A 45 -8.40 -11.50 3.04
CA ILE A 45 -8.93 -11.17 4.37
C ILE A 45 -8.21 -11.96 5.45
N ASN A 46 -7.99 -13.26 5.24
CA ASN A 46 -7.25 -14.11 6.17
C ASN A 46 -5.80 -13.67 6.32
N GLU A 47 -5.14 -13.28 5.22
CA GLU A 47 -3.77 -12.79 5.26
C GLU A 47 -3.67 -11.45 6.00
N GLY A 48 -4.57 -10.50 5.70
CA GLY A 48 -4.59 -9.20 6.36
C GLY A 48 -4.92 -9.28 7.85
N ALA A 49 -5.76 -10.23 8.25
CA ALA A 49 -6.11 -10.47 9.65
C ALA A 49 -5.07 -11.30 10.41
N ASN A 50 -4.09 -11.92 9.73
CA ASN A 50 -3.05 -12.70 10.38
C ASN A 50 -2.24 -11.81 11.35
N PRO A 51 -2.01 -12.21 12.61
CA PRO A 51 -1.18 -11.47 13.55
C PRO A 51 0.25 -11.20 13.06
N GLN A 52 0.78 -12.00 12.13
CA GLN A 52 2.09 -11.77 11.51
C GLN A 52 2.08 -10.60 10.51
N THR A 53 0.93 -10.27 9.93
CA THR A 53 0.76 -9.08 9.09
C THR A 53 0.76 -7.84 9.98
N LYS A 54 1.85 -7.07 9.93
CA LYS A 54 2.01 -5.83 10.71
C LYS A 54 1.67 -4.57 9.92
N VAL A 55 1.82 -4.64 8.60
CA VAL A 55 1.58 -3.52 7.68
C VAL A 55 0.76 -4.04 6.50
N ILE A 56 -0.27 -3.28 6.12
CA ILE A 56 -0.92 -3.41 4.82
C ILE A 56 -0.61 -2.15 4.03
N ALA A 57 0.28 -2.29 3.05
CA ALA A 57 0.60 -1.22 2.11
C ALA A 57 -0.28 -1.32 0.86
N PHE A 58 -0.66 -0.17 0.30
CA PHE A 58 -1.52 -0.14 -0.89
C PHE A 58 -1.16 1.01 -1.85
N THR A 59 -1.31 0.71 -3.14
CA THR A 59 -1.16 1.62 -4.28
C THR A 59 -2.38 1.44 -5.19
N VAL A 60 -3.43 2.22 -4.95
CA VAL A 60 -4.73 2.11 -5.63
C VAL A 60 -4.99 3.26 -6.59
N THR A 61 -4.02 4.15 -6.81
CA THR A 61 -4.13 5.42 -7.54
C THR A 61 -5.02 6.44 -6.84
N GLU A 62 -5.00 7.72 -7.27
CA GLU A 62 -5.82 8.76 -6.62
C GLU A 62 -7.33 8.43 -6.66
N GLY A 63 -7.79 7.79 -7.75
CA GLY A 63 -9.18 7.39 -7.92
C GLY A 63 -9.61 6.23 -7.02
N GLY A 64 -8.67 5.43 -6.52
CA GLY A 64 -8.95 4.26 -5.68
C GLY A 64 -9.42 4.58 -4.27
N TYR A 65 -9.37 5.86 -3.87
CA TYR A 65 -9.87 6.35 -2.58
C TYR A 65 -11.32 6.81 -2.63
N TYR A 66 -11.96 6.86 -3.80
CA TYR A 66 -13.38 7.22 -3.94
C TYR A 66 -13.76 8.53 -3.22
N LEU A 67 -12.83 9.49 -3.14
CA LEU A 67 -13.05 10.77 -2.50
C LEU A 67 -13.47 11.82 -3.52
N ASN A 68 -14.44 12.65 -3.17
CA ASN A 68 -14.81 13.83 -3.93
C ASN A 68 -13.82 14.98 -3.69
N THR A 69 -14.06 16.13 -4.33
CA THR A 69 -13.18 17.32 -4.23
C THR A 69 -13.13 17.94 -2.84
N ARG A 70 -14.02 17.53 -1.92
CA ARG A 70 -14.03 17.93 -0.50
C ARG A 70 -13.42 16.86 0.41
N HIS A 71 -12.75 15.85 -0.15
CA HIS A 71 -12.14 14.74 0.58
C HIS A 71 -13.14 13.92 1.40
N ARG A 72 -14.38 13.79 0.91
CA ARG A 72 -15.41 12.93 1.48
C ARG A 72 -15.70 11.77 0.54
N LEU A 73 -16.12 10.64 1.06
CA LEU A 73 -16.54 9.50 0.25
C LEU A 73 -17.63 9.91 -0.75
N GLU A 74 -17.41 9.59 -2.02
CA GLU A 74 -18.36 9.81 -3.10
C GLU A 74 -19.37 8.66 -3.11
N THR A 75 -20.35 8.73 -2.21
CA THR A 75 -21.37 7.69 -2.03
C THR A 75 -22.24 7.49 -3.25
N SER A 76 -22.22 8.36 -4.27
CA SER A 76 -22.90 8.09 -5.54
C SER A 76 -22.18 7.05 -6.41
N ASN A 77 -20.94 6.70 -6.10
CA ASN A 77 -20.16 5.73 -6.86
C ASN A 77 -20.75 4.30 -6.73
N PRO A 78 -20.97 3.55 -7.83
CA PRO A 78 -21.56 2.21 -7.80
C PRO A 78 -20.79 1.18 -6.97
N ASP A 79 -19.45 1.22 -6.99
CA ASP A 79 -18.63 0.28 -6.22
C ASP A 79 -18.74 0.55 -4.72
N LEU A 80 -18.75 1.83 -4.34
CA LEU A 80 -18.92 2.21 -2.95
C LEU A 80 -20.34 1.87 -2.44
N GLN A 81 -21.37 2.09 -3.26
CA GLN A 81 -22.74 1.66 -2.94
C GLN A 81 -22.85 0.15 -2.71
N ALA A 82 -22.20 -0.65 -3.56
CA ALA A 82 -22.13 -2.10 -3.38
C ALA A 82 -21.47 -2.47 -2.03
N ASP A 83 -20.38 -1.81 -1.66
CA ASP A 83 -19.70 -2.05 -0.39
C ASP A 83 -20.54 -1.63 0.83
N LEU A 84 -21.29 -0.52 0.72
CA LEU A 84 -22.25 -0.09 1.75
C LEU A 84 -23.36 -1.13 1.95
N GLN A 85 -23.69 -1.91 0.93
CA GLN A 85 -24.66 -3.01 0.98
C GLN A 85 -24.04 -4.35 1.40
N GLY A 86 -22.75 -4.38 1.71
CA GLY A 86 -22.06 -5.58 2.20
C GLY A 86 -21.30 -6.36 1.13
N GLU A 87 -21.08 -5.80 -0.07
CA GLU A 87 -20.05 -6.31 -0.98
C GLU A 87 -18.64 -5.85 -0.55
N CYS A 88 -17.65 -6.13 -1.38
CA CYS A 88 -16.23 -5.93 -1.07
C CYS A 88 -15.43 -5.66 -2.36
N LYS A 89 -15.71 -4.53 -3.00
CA LYS A 89 -15.17 -4.04 -4.27
C LYS A 89 -14.10 -2.97 -4.08
N THR A 90 -14.29 -2.07 -3.12
CA THR A 90 -13.37 -0.96 -2.86
C THR A 90 -12.32 -1.34 -1.82
N ILE A 91 -11.31 -0.48 -1.70
CA ILE A 91 -10.32 -0.59 -0.63
C ILE A 91 -10.98 -0.54 0.76
N TYR A 92 -12.05 0.24 0.94
CA TYR A 92 -12.74 0.40 2.22
C TYR A 92 -13.52 -0.84 2.62
N GLY A 93 -14.29 -1.44 1.68
CA GLY A 93 -14.99 -2.70 1.95
C GLY A 93 -14.01 -3.82 2.30
N THR A 94 -12.89 -3.89 1.57
CA THR A 94 -11.84 -4.89 1.80
C THR A 94 -11.17 -4.72 3.16
N LEU A 95 -10.73 -3.50 3.49
CA LEU A 95 -10.08 -3.22 4.76
C LEU A 95 -11.05 -3.32 5.93
N ALA A 96 -12.33 -2.97 5.77
CA ALA A 96 -13.34 -3.18 6.81
C ALA A 96 -13.42 -4.66 7.20
N ARG A 97 -13.47 -5.57 6.22
CA ARG A 97 -13.53 -7.02 6.49
C ARG A 97 -12.26 -7.54 7.17
N ILE A 98 -11.10 -7.02 6.77
CA ILE A 98 -9.84 -7.35 7.42
C ILE A 98 -9.85 -6.87 8.88
N LEU A 99 -10.25 -5.63 9.14
CA LEU A 99 -10.28 -5.04 10.48
C LEU A 99 -11.30 -5.73 11.38
N GLU A 100 -12.49 -6.05 10.86
CA GLU A 100 -13.51 -6.84 11.58
C GLU A 100 -12.98 -8.19 12.01
N LYS A 101 -12.36 -8.93 11.08
CA LYS A 101 -11.76 -10.24 11.38
C LYS A 101 -10.60 -10.10 12.37
N ARG A 102 -9.74 -9.11 12.19
CA ARG A 102 -8.57 -8.87 13.04
C ARG A 102 -8.98 -8.51 14.48
N MET A 103 -10.03 -7.70 14.62
CA MET A 103 -10.64 -7.38 15.91
C MET A 103 -11.24 -8.62 16.57
N ALA A 104 -12.04 -9.41 15.84
CA ALA A 104 -12.66 -10.63 16.36
C ALA A 104 -11.63 -11.69 16.79
N ASP A 105 -10.52 -11.79 16.07
CA ASP A 105 -9.43 -12.74 16.36
C ASP A 105 -8.43 -12.20 17.41
N ASN A 106 -8.60 -10.97 17.90
CA ASN A 106 -7.66 -10.28 18.79
C ASN A 106 -6.21 -10.31 18.25
N ALA A 107 -6.05 -10.07 16.95
CA ALA A 107 -4.79 -10.27 16.23
C ALA A 107 -3.79 -9.08 16.34
N GLY A 108 -4.03 -8.15 17.25
CA GLY A 108 -3.12 -7.05 17.60
C GLY A 108 -3.10 -5.91 16.59
N PRO A 109 -2.19 -4.93 16.77
CA PRO A 109 -2.19 -3.69 16.02
C PRO A 109 -1.80 -3.86 14.55
N LEU A 110 -2.17 -2.89 13.71
CA LEU A 110 -1.95 -2.90 12.27
C LEU A 110 -1.68 -1.50 11.70
N THR A 111 -0.65 -1.37 10.87
CA THR A 111 -0.40 -0.15 10.11
C THR A 111 -1.05 -0.24 8.73
N LEU A 112 -1.81 0.79 8.35
CA LEU A 112 -2.41 0.95 7.03
C LEU A 112 -1.60 2.01 6.28
N LEU A 113 -0.75 1.56 5.34
CA LEU A 113 0.28 2.39 4.72
C LEU A 113 -0.11 2.76 3.28
N ASN A 114 -0.49 4.01 3.09
CA ASN A 114 -0.75 4.54 1.77
C ASN A 114 0.58 4.82 1.06
N CYS A 115 0.75 4.27 -0.14
CA CYS A 115 1.93 4.45 -0.99
C CYS A 115 1.60 5.14 -2.33
N ASP A 116 0.43 5.79 -2.45
CA ASP A 116 0.10 6.63 -3.59
C ASP A 116 0.60 8.08 -3.37
N ASN A 117 0.93 8.75 -4.47
CA ASN A 117 1.43 10.13 -4.48
C ASN A 117 0.29 11.15 -4.28
N VAL A 118 -0.30 11.11 -3.08
CA VAL A 118 -1.41 11.98 -2.65
C VAL A 118 -0.94 12.78 -1.44
N ARG A 119 -1.27 14.07 -1.37
CA ARG A 119 -0.96 14.88 -0.17
C ARG A 119 -1.78 14.39 1.03
N HIS A 120 -1.16 14.30 2.20
CA HIS A 120 -1.80 13.81 3.43
C HIS A 120 -2.49 12.45 3.22
N ASN A 121 -1.81 11.54 2.52
CA ASN A 121 -2.40 10.28 2.04
C ASN A 121 -2.84 9.34 3.16
N GLY A 122 -2.13 9.33 4.29
CA GLY A 122 -2.48 8.57 5.49
C GLY A 122 -3.73 9.12 6.17
N GLU A 123 -3.77 10.43 6.42
CA GLU A 123 -4.93 11.12 7.01
C GLU A 123 -6.18 11.00 6.13
N ARG A 124 -6.05 11.23 4.82
CA ARG A 124 -7.17 11.11 3.88
C ARG A 124 -7.75 9.71 3.83
N PHE A 125 -6.88 8.70 3.83
CA PHE A 125 -7.33 7.32 3.88
C PHE A 125 -8.00 7.01 5.23
N HIS A 126 -7.40 7.43 6.35
CA HIS A 126 -7.98 7.26 7.69
C HIS A 126 -9.39 7.84 7.78
N ASP A 127 -9.57 9.10 7.38
CA ASP A 127 -10.85 9.80 7.48
C ASP A 127 -11.91 9.16 6.58
N GLY A 128 -11.53 8.76 5.36
CA GLY A 128 -12.40 7.99 4.47
C GLY A 128 -12.77 6.62 5.05
N MET A 129 -11.84 5.94 5.72
CA MET A 129 -12.11 4.67 6.40
C MET A 129 -13.09 4.85 7.58
N VAL A 130 -12.91 5.87 8.41
CA VAL A 130 -13.85 6.22 9.49
C VAL A 130 -15.23 6.51 8.92
N GLU A 131 -15.32 7.33 7.87
CA GLU A 131 -16.59 7.67 7.21
C GLU A 131 -17.29 6.41 6.68
N PHE A 132 -16.56 5.50 6.03
CA PHE A 132 -17.11 4.23 5.54
C PHE A 132 -17.66 3.36 6.69
N LEU A 133 -16.92 3.24 7.79
CA LEU A 133 -17.35 2.46 8.94
C LEU A 133 -18.59 3.08 9.62
N GLN A 134 -18.68 4.41 9.67
CA GLN A 134 -19.86 5.12 10.18
C GLN A 134 -21.09 4.84 9.32
N LEU A 135 -20.97 4.98 7.99
CA LEU A 135 -22.06 4.72 7.05
C LEU A 135 -22.56 3.28 7.09
N THR A 136 -21.71 2.33 7.50
CA THR A 136 -22.07 0.92 7.62
C THR A 136 -22.32 0.45 9.06
N GLY A 137 -22.43 1.38 10.02
CA GLY A 137 -22.83 1.12 11.40
C GLY A 137 -21.81 0.35 12.25
N LYS A 138 -20.52 0.37 11.89
CA LYS A 138 -19.46 -0.45 12.50
C LYS A 138 -18.72 0.25 13.64
N GLN A 139 -19.46 0.74 14.64
CA GLN A 139 -18.87 1.54 15.74
C GLN A 139 -17.74 0.78 16.46
N ALA A 140 -17.92 -0.50 16.76
CA ALA A 140 -16.88 -1.30 17.42
C ALA A 140 -15.55 -1.35 16.64
N VAL A 141 -15.61 -1.37 15.31
CA VAL A 141 -14.42 -1.36 14.45
C VAL A 141 -13.73 0.01 14.46
N ILE A 142 -14.51 1.10 14.51
CA ILE A 142 -13.97 2.47 14.64
C ILE A 142 -13.20 2.60 15.95
N ASP A 143 -13.81 2.18 17.06
CA ASP A 143 -13.19 2.26 18.39
C ASP A 143 -11.92 1.40 18.45
N TRP A 144 -11.97 0.20 17.86
CA TRP A 144 -10.79 -0.65 17.75
C TRP A 144 -9.70 -0.02 16.90
N MET A 145 -10.05 0.57 15.75
CA MET A 145 -9.13 1.22 14.83
C MET A 145 -8.38 2.38 15.51
N ALA A 146 -9.10 3.21 16.27
CA ALA A 146 -8.53 4.33 17.03
C ALA A 146 -7.48 3.88 18.06
N ALA A 147 -7.63 2.69 18.64
CA ALA A 147 -6.70 2.16 19.64
C ALA A 147 -5.58 1.28 19.06
N ASN A 148 -5.77 0.67 17.89
CA ASN A 148 -4.92 -0.42 17.41
C ASN A 148 -4.32 -0.18 16.01
N THR A 149 -4.66 0.92 15.33
CA THR A 149 -4.13 1.17 13.98
C THR A 149 -3.40 2.49 13.86
N THR A 150 -2.57 2.57 12.82
CA THR A 150 -1.88 3.80 12.42
C THR A 150 -1.98 3.98 10.91
N CYS A 151 -2.22 5.22 10.46
CA CYS A 151 -2.25 5.60 9.06
C CYS A 151 -1.24 6.73 8.80
N PRO A 152 0.07 6.45 8.79
CA PRO A 152 1.08 7.49 8.61
C PRO A 152 0.99 8.11 7.21
N ASN A 153 1.25 9.41 7.11
CA ASN A 153 1.48 10.05 5.82
C ASN A 153 2.84 9.62 5.27
N THR A 154 2.92 9.41 3.96
CA THR A 154 4.16 9.06 3.26
C THR A 154 4.43 10.06 2.13
N MET A 155 5.70 10.15 1.75
CA MET A 155 6.11 10.73 0.48
C MET A 155 6.78 9.62 -0.32
N VAL A 156 6.27 9.38 -1.52
CA VAL A 156 6.80 8.39 -2.45
C VAL A 156 7.29 9.12 -3.69
N ASP A 157 8.54 8.87 -4.06
CA ASP A 157 9.11 9.44 -5.27
C ASP A 157 10.02 8.41 -5.94
N ARG A 158 9.53 7.86 -7.05
CA ARG A 158 10.33 7.11 -8.00
C ARG A 158 9.67 7.12 -9.36
N ILE A 159 10.40 7.59 -10.36
CA ILE A 159 9.96 7.51 -11.76
C ILE A 159 9.93 6.03 -12.16
N THR A 160 8.75 5.48 -12.38
CA THR A 160 8.55 4.07 -12.77
C THR A 160 7.66 4.02 -14.00
N PRO A 161 8.21 4.22 -15.21
CA PRO A 161 7.41 4.26 -16.41
C PRO A 161 6.84 2.87 -16.72
N ARG A 162 5.81 2.84 -17.57
CA ARG A 162 5.34 1.58 -18.13
C ARG A 162 6.52 0.86 -18.81
N PRO A 163 6.78 -0.42 -18.50
CA PRO A 163 7.81 -1.19 -19.16
C PRO A 163 7.72 -1.11 -20.69
N ALA A 164 8.83 -0.76 -21.33
CA ALA A 164 8.94 -0.80 -22.78
C ALA A 164 8.80 -2.24 -23.29
N ALA A 165 8.26 -2.43 -24.50
CA ALA A 165 8.00 -3.75 -25.06
C ALA A 165 9.28 -4.60 -25.25
N ASP A 166 10.44 -3.95 -25.36
CA ASP A 166 11.75 -4.59 -25.54
C ASP A 166 12.47 -4.92 -24.22
N LEU A 167 11.95 -4.47 -23.07
CA LEU A 167 12.57 -4.67 -21.75
C LEU A 167 12.84 -6.16 -21.43
N PRO A 168 11.90 -7.10 -21.64
CA PRO A 168 12.17 -8.52 -21.40
C PRO A 168 13.36 -9.07 -22.20
N ALA A 169 13.45 -8.69 -23.49
CA ALA A 169 14.53 -9.15 -24.35
C ALA A 169 15.88 -8.57 -23.92
N ARG A 170 15.90 -7.29 -23.53
CA ARG A 170 17.09 -6.61 -23.02
C ARG A 170 17.58 -7.22 -21.70
N ILE A 171 16.69 -7.46 -20.75
CA ILE A 171 17.04 -8.13 -19.48
C ILE A 171 17.63 -9.50 -19.75
N LYS A 172 16.98 -10.32 -20.59
CA LYS A 172 17.50 -11.65 -20.94
C LYS A 172 18.90 -11.60 -21.54
N ALA A 173 19.17 -10.61 -22.39
CA ALA A 173 20.50 -10.44 -22.99
C ALA A 173 21.58 -10.05 -21.97
N GLN A 174 21.23 -9.30 -20.92
CA GLN A 174 22.18 -8.80 -19.91
C GLN A 174 22.36 -9.75 -18.73
N THR A 175 21.29 -10.40 -18.27
CA THR A 175 21.30 -11.21 -17.04
C THR A 175 21.16 -12.71 -17.29
N GLY A 176 20.75 -13.11 -18.50
CA GLY A 176 20.37 -14.49 -18.82
C GLY A 176 18.98 -14.90 -18.31
N ILE A 177 18.27 -14.02 -17.58
CA ILE A 177 16.96 -14.31 -17.00
C ILE A 177 15.85 -14.01 -18.01
N ASP A 178 15.02 -15.00 -18.33
CA ASP A 178 13.84 -14.82 -19.18
C ASP A 178 12.64 -14.32 -18.37
N ASP A 179 12.70 -13.05 -17.94
CA ASP A 179 11.67 -12.42 -17.11
C ASP A 179 10.43 -11.99 -17.92
N LYS A 180 9.24 -12.44 -17.51
CA LYS A 180 7.93 -12.12 -18.09
C LYS A 180 7.16 -11.04 -17.32
N ALA A 181 7.71 -10.53 -16.22
CA ALA A 181 7.14 -9.45 -15.42
C ALA A 181 8.17 -8.38 -15.01
N PRO A 182 9.11 -7.96 -15.88
CA PRO A 182 10.15 -7.02 -15.48
C PRO A 182 9.61 -5.61 -15.22
N VAL A 183 10.33 -4.87 -14.39
CA VAL A 183 10.05 -3.47 -14.06
C VAL A 183 11.27 -2.63 -14.43
N MET A 184 11.04 -1.40 -14.85
CA MET A 184 12.10 -0.40 -15.00
C MET A 184 11.78 0.83 -14.17
N GLY A 185 12.81 1.48 -13.64
CA GLY A 185 12.68 2.71 -12.87
C GLY A 185 13.89 3.62 -13.03
N GLY A 186 13.70 4.90 -12.78
CA GLY A 186 14.82 5.82 -12.60
C GLY A 186 15.61 5.46 -11.34
N ASP A 187 16.88 5.85 -11.34
CA ASP A 187 17.68 5.89 -10.13
C ASP A 187 17.04 6.83 -9.10
N LEU A 188 17.23 6.51 -7.82
CA LEU A 188 16.91 7.45 -6.76
C LEU A 188 17.94 8.57 -6.89
N TYR A 189 17.50 9.82 -7.10
CA TYR A 189 18.42 10.96 -7.12
C TYR A 189 19.42 10.82 -5.96
N PRO A 190 20.74 10.97 -6.20
CA PRO A 190 21.68 11.03 -5.09
C PRO A 190 21.25 12.20 -4.23
N VAL A 191 20.66 11.90 -3.08
CA VAL A 191 20.32 12.90 -2.08
C VAL A 191 21.65 13.51 -1.69
N GLY A 192 21.93 14.71 -2.21
CA GLY A 192 23.03 15.53 -1.75
C GLY A 192 22.95 15.58 -0.22
N SER A 193 24.07 15.24 0.42
CA SER A 193 24.27 15.27 1.88
C SER A 193 23.51 16.43 2.55
N GLY A 194 22.30 16.18 3.07
CA GLY A 194 21.49 17.25 3.65
C GLY A 194 20.08 16.87 4.10
N GLU A 195 19.30 16.15 3.29
CA GLU A 195 17.89 15.87 3.63
C GLU A 195 17.61 14.36 3.63
N GLN A 196 17.67 13.75 4.81
CA GLN A 196 17.15 12.40 5.01
C GLN A 196 15.65 12.40 4.74
N LEU A 197 15.21 11.63 3.74
CA LEU A 197 13.83 11.17 3.66
C LEU A 197 13.43 10.58 5.03
N PRO A 198 12.19 10.80 5.51
CA PRO A 198 11.72 10.15 6.72
C PRO A 198 11.80 8.64 6.49
N ARG A 199 12.80 8.00 7.11
CA ARG A 199 12.92 6.54 7.11
C ARG A 199 11.71 6.00 7.85
N CYS A 200 11.13 4.92 7.33
CA CYS A 200 10.19 4.11 8.10
C CYS A 200 10.81 3.85 9.48
N PRO A 201 10.09 4.08 10.60
CA PRO A 201 10.65 3.85 11.92
C PRO A 201 11.11 2.39 11.99
N PRO A 202 12.28 2.11 12.59
CA PRO A 202 12.62 0.73 12.90
C PRO A 202 11.52 0.15 13.80
N GLU A 203 11.21 -1.14 13.61
CA GLU A 203 10.28 -1.87 14.47
C GLU A 203 10.72 -1.70 15.94
N SER A 204 10.04 -0.81 16.66
CA SER A 204 10.39 -0.51 18.04
C SER A 204 9.85 -1.62 18.92
N GLY A 205 10.76 -2.46 19.41
CA GLY A 205 10.53 -3.26 20.61
C GLY A 205 9.96 -2.36 21.71
N GLY A 206 8.88 -2.84 22.34
CA GLY A 206 8.01 -2.07 23.20
C GLY A 206 8.70 -1.15 24.22
N GLY A 207 8.25 0.09 24.27
CA GLY A 207 8.59 1.05 25.33
C GLY A 207 7.75 2.31 25.20
N ARG A 208 6.80 2.52 26.14
CA ARG A 208 6.02 3.76 26.28
C ARG A 208 6.91 4.96 26.62
N ARG A 209 6.56 6.14 26.07
CA ARG A 209 6.65 7.55 26.55
C ARG A 209 6.68 8.43 25.28
N GLY A 210 6.09 9.61 25.15
CA GLY A 210 5.44 10.58 26.03
C GLY A 210 5.45 11.92 25.26
N ASP A 211 4.35 12.68 25.41
CA ASP A 211 3.99 14.03 24.92
C ASP A 211 5.06 15.01 24.36
N GLY A 212 4.68 15.84 23.38
CA GLY A 212 5.48 16.96 22.88
C GLY A 212 4.87 17.73 21.70
N GLY A 213 4.21 18.85 21.99
CA GLY A 213 3.44 19.67 21.05
C GLY A 213 4.26 20.48 20.01
N VAL A 214 3.56 20.86 18.94
CA VAL A 214 4.09 21.57 17.77
C VAL A 214 3.93 23.08 17.95
N GLY A 215 5.05 23.82 17.97
CA GLY A 215 5.07 25.28 17.87
C GLY A 215 5.25 25.73 16.41
N HIS A 216 4.41 26.67 15.96
CA HIS A 216 4.55 27.39 14.69
C HIS A 216 5.65 28.46 14.78
N PRO A 217 6.35 28.79 13.67
CA PRO A 217 7.00 30.08 13.52
C PRO A 217 6.18 31.02 12.61
N VAL A 218 6.25 32.30 12.98
CA VAL A 218 5.98 33.51 12.18
C VAL A 218 6.98 33.65 11.04
#